data_AF-A0A4Q3UZN9-F1
#
_entry.id   AF-A0A4Q3UZN9-F1
#
_cell.length_a   1.000
_cell.length_b   1.000
_cell.length_c   1.000
_cell.angle_alpha   90.00
_cell.angle_beta   90.00
_cell.angle_gamma   90.00
#
_symmetry.space_group_name_H-M   'P 1'
#
loop_
_entity.id
_entity.type
_entity.pdbx_description
1 polymer ?
#
loop_
_entity_poly.entity_id
_entity_poly.type
_entity_poly.pdbx_seq_one_letter_code
_entity_poly.pdbx_strand_id
1 'polypeptide(L)'
;MENKPIARTLRLLSQLMELHDVNPFKIRSVANAAFKADKQPFPLAGKSIEELEKIDGFGKSIAAKVVELLTTGTIAELEELLANTPDGVVEMMGIKGIGPKKVAIIWKELGIENTGELYYACNENRLIEAKGFGLKTQEEIKKMIEFRMAGDGKFLYASNRGDANSLAIFAIDSRTGKLVSKGFQSTGGIHPRNFTIDPSGKFLLVANRDSNNIIVFSINRQTGSLTQVGKEYTVPNPVFLGFIK
;
A
#
# COMPACT_ATOMS: atom_id res chain seq x y z
N MET A 1 -6.84 9.45 24.44
CA MET A 1 -6.50 8.48 23.37
C MET A 1 -6.89 7.09 23.85
N GLU A 2 -7.59 6.29 23.05
CA GLU A 2 -7.87 4.89 23.40
C GLU A 2 -6.58 4.06 23.38
N ASN A 3 -6.55 2.93 24.09
CA ASN A 3 -5.37 2.04 24.10
C ASN A 3 -5.08 1.40 22.73
N LYS A 4 -6.11 1.30 21.88
CA LYS A 4 -6.02 0.70 20.53
C LYS A 4 -4.99 1.39 19.63
N PRO A 5 -4.97 2.73 19.48
CA PRO A 5 -3.89 3.46 18.80
C PRO A 5 -2.49 3.06 19.27
N ILE A 6 -2.24 3.06 20.59
CA ILE A 6 -0.93 2.71 21.16
C ILE A 6 -0.54 1.28 20.78
N ALA A 7 -1.47 0.33 20.95
CA ALA A 7 -1.27 -1.06 20.57
C ALA A 7 -0.98 -1.24 19.08
N ARG A 8 -1.67 -0.49 18.21
CA ARG A 8 -1.43 -0.50 16.76
C ARG A 8 -0.05 0.02 16.41
N THR A 9 0.37 1.14 16.99
CA THR A 9 1.71 1.72 16.76
C THR A 9 2.81 0.77 17.22
N LEU A 10 2.70 0.19 18.42
CA LEU A 10 3.67 -0.78 18.92
C LEU A 10 3.70 -2.06 18.06
N ARG A 11 2.54 -2.51 17.57
CA ARG A 11 2.48 -3.67 16.66
C ARG A 11 3.17 -3.37 15.34
N LEU A 12 2.96 -2.19 14.76
CA LEU A 12 3.64 -1.79 13.53
C LEU A 12 5.16 -1.71 13.76
N LEU A 13 5.59 -1.11 14.87
CA LEU A 13 7.00 -1.04 15.25
C LEU A 13 7.62 -2.44 15.33
N SER A 14 7.01 -3.39 16.05
CA SER A 14 7.56 -4.75 16.16
C SER A 14 7.64 -5.47 14.81
N GLN A 15 6.66 -5.25 13.94
CA GLN A 15 6.65 -5.82 12.60
C GLN A 15 7.76 -5.24 11.70
N LEU A 16 8.00 -3.93 11.75
CA LEU A 16 9.11 -3.29 11.03
C LEU A 16 10.47 -3.70 11.58
N MET A 17 10.60 -3.82 12.90
CA MET A 17 11.81 -4.35 13.53
C MET A 17 12.13 -5.77 13.03
N GLU A 18 11.11 -6.63 12.87
CA GLU A 18 11.28 -7.96 12.28
C GLU A 18 11.66 -7.91 10.80
N LEU A 19 11.07 -7.01 10.03
CA LEU A 19 11.42 -6.79 8.62
C LEU A 19 12.90 -6.38 8.44
N HIS A 20 13.40 -5.56 9.36
CA HIS A 20 14.78 -5.03 9.38
C HIS A 20 15.78 -5.89 10.16
N ASP A 21 15.40 -7.11 10.56
CA ASP A 21 16.25 -8.06 11.30
C ASP A 21 16.86 -7.48 12.60
N VAL A 22 16.08 -6.62 13.27
CA VAL A 22 16.43 -6.10 14.60
C VAL A 22 16.46 -7.26 15.60
N ASN A 23 17.20 -7.09 16.70
CA ASN A 23 17.35 -8.11 17.73
C ASN A 23 16.01 -8.79 18.15
N PRO A 24 15.92 -10.14 18.08
CA PRO A 24 14.69 -10.89 18.37
C PRO A 24 14.09 -10.68 19.76
N PHE A 25 14.91 -10.37 20.77
CA PHE A 25 14.42 -10.07 22.13
C PHE A 25 13.67 -8.74 22.16
N LYS A 26 14.18 -7.72 21.44
CA LYS A 26 13.50 -6.43 21.32
C LYS A 26 12.18 -6.56 20.56
N ILE A 27 12.18 -7.28 19.44
CA ILE A 27 10.95 -7.56 18.66
C ILE A 27 9.88 -8.20 19.54
N ARG A 28 10.23 -9.27 20.27
CA ARG A 28 9.29 -9.97 21.17
C ARG A 28 8.79 -9.07 22.29
N SER A 29 9.66 -8.24 22.86
CA SER A 29 9.28 -7.29 23.91
C SER A 29 8.24 -6.28 23.42
N VAL A 30 8.47 -5.65 22.26
CA VAL A 30 7.53 -4.68 21.67
C VAL A 30 6.23 -5.36 21.23
N ALA A 31 6.30 -6.55 20.63
CA ALA A 31 5.12 -7.31 20.22
C ALA A 31 4.24 -7.72 21.43
N ASN A 32 4.86 -8.15 22.53
CA ASN A 32 4.15 -8.46 23.77
C ASN A 32 3.52 -7.20 24.37
N ALA A 33 4.25 -6.08 24.40
CA ALA A 33 3.73 -4.79 24.85
C ALA A 33 2.52 -4.34 24.03
N ALA A 34 2.55 -4.49 22.71
CA ALA A 34 1.42 -4.19 21.82
C ALA A 34 0.17 -5.01 22.17
N PHE A 35 0.34 -6.30 22.45
CA PHE A 35 -0.76 -7.17 22.88
C PHE A 35 -1.32 -6.75 24.25
N LYS A 36 -0.44 -6.48 25.22
CA LYS A 36 -0.82 -6.06 26.57
C LYS A 36 -1.52 -4.70 26.56
N ALA A 37 -1.05 -3.76 25.75
CA ALA A 37 -1.68 -2.46 25.55
C ALA A 37 -3.13 -2.62 25.06
N ASP A 38 -3.37 -3.47 24.06
CA ASP A 38 -4.71 -3.69 23.48
C ASP A 38 -5.69 -4.32 24.48
N LYS A 39 -5.18 -5.14 25.40
CA LYS A 39 -5.97 -5.84 26.41
C LYS A 39 -6.13 -5.09 27.72
N GLN A 40 -5.51 -3.92 27.86
CA GLN A 40 -5.51 -3.20 29.13
C GLN A 40 -6.90 -2.62 29.41
N PRO A 41 -7.51 -2.90 30.59
CA PRO A 41 -8.85 -2.42 30.93
C PRO A 41 -8.87 -0.94 31.32
N PHE A 42 -7.71 -0.36 31.64
CA PHE A 42 -7.57 1.04 32.02
C PHE A 42 -6.82 1.83 30.94
N PRO A 43 -7.13 3.14 30.76
CA PRO A 43 -6.38 3.99 29.85
C PRO A 43 -4.90 4.04 30.19
N LEU A 44 -4.05 3.90 29.17
CA LEU A 44 -2.61 4.15 29.28
C LEU A 44 -2.28 5.64 29.20
N ALA A 45 -3.13 6.41 28.51
CA ALA A 45 -2.98 7.85 28.38
C ALA A 45 -3.08 8.54 29.75
N GLY A 46 -2.15 9.46 30.02
CA GLY A 46 -2.10 10.23 31.27
C GLY A 46 -1.38 9.54 32.43
N LYS A 47 -0.88 8.31 32.24
CA LYS A 47 -0.02 7.63 33.23
C LYS A 47 1.41 8.16 33.20
N SER A 48 2.04 8.24 34.37
CA SER A 48 3.48 8.53 34.46
C SER A 48 4.32 7.36 33.95
N ILE A 49 5.61 7.60 33.69
CA ILE A 49 6.52 6.53 33.26
C ILE A 49 6.63 5.42 34.32
N GLU A 50 6.65 5.77 35.61
CA GLU A 50 6.69 4.82 36.73
C GLU A 50 5.42 3.98 36.85
N GLU A 51 4.26 4.56 36.51
CA GLU A 51 3.00 3.82 36.46
C GLU A 51 2.93 2.85 35.29
N LEU A 52 3.49 3.24 34.13
CA LEU A 52 3.59 2.38 32.96
C LEU A 52 4.57 1.23 33.20
N GLU A 53 5.69 1.47 33.89
CA GLU A 53 6.67 0.44 34.23
C GLU A 53 6.14 -0.68 35.12
N LYS A 54 5.07 -0.40 35.88
CA LYS A 54 4.38 -1.40 36.72
C LYS A 54 3.47 -2.32 35.91
N ILE A 55 3.22 -2.02 34.64
CA ILE A 55 2.37 -2.85 33.78
C ILE A 55 3.20 -4.03 33.28
N ASP A 56 2.67 -5.24 33.44
CA ASP A 56 3.29 -6.45 32.92
C ASP A 56 3.57 -6.34 31.41
N GLY A 57 4.83 -6.54 31.03
CA GLY A 57 5.32 -6.38 29.65
C GLY A 57 5.80 -4.97 29.28
N PHE A 58 5.64 -3.97 30.15
CA PHE A 58 6.07 -2.59 29.90
C PHE A 58 7.36 -2.28 30.68
N GLY A 59 8.48 -2.91 30.32
CA GLY A 59 9.77 -2.54 30.90
C GLY A 59 10.17 -1.08 30.56
N LYS A 60 11.25 -0.58 31.17
CA LYS A 60 11.75 0.80 31.01
C LYS A 60 11.72 1.32 29.57
N SER A 61 12.23 0.54 28.62
CA SER A 61 12.27 0.91 27.21
C SER A 61 10.88 1.02 26.56
N ILE A 62 9.93 0.18 26.95
CA ILE A 62 8.56 0.21 26.44
C ILE A 62 7.79 1.37 27.04
N ALA A 63 7.92 1.59 28.35
CA ALA A 63 7.30 2.72 29.03
C ALA A 63 7.75 4.04 28.40
N ALA A 64 9.06 4.21 28.15
CA ALA A 64 9.60 5.37 27.45
C ALA A 64 8.98 5.57 26.06
N LYS A 65 8.85 4.51 25.25
CA LYS A 65 8.21 4.56 23.91
C LYS A 65 6.74 4.95 23.96
N VAL A 66 6.01 4.48 24.97
CA VAL A 66 4.59 4.82 25.15
C VAL A 66 4.43 6.29 25.56
N VAL A 67 5.29 6.78 26.46
CA VAL A 67 5.32 8.20 26.85
C VAL A 67 5.67 9.09 25.64
N GLU A 68 6.68 8.69 24.86
CA GLU A 68 7.07 9.37 23.62
C GLU A 68 5.90 9.46 22.64
N LEU A 69 5.21 8.34 22.39
CA LEU A 69 4.04 8.28 21.52
C LEU A 69 2.91 9.18 22.01
N LEU A 70 2.64 9.21 23.32
CA LEU A 70 1.59 10.03 23.90
C LEU A 70 1.92 11.54 23.86
N THR A 71 3.21 11.89 23.88
CA THR A 71 3.67 13.28 23.92
C THR A 71 3.85 13.87 22.53
N THR A 72 4.43 13.09 21.61
CA THR A 72 4.84 13.56 20.27
C THR A 72 3.87 13.11 19.17
N GLY A 73 3.04 12.09 19.44
CA GLY A 73 2.19 11.44 18.45
C GLY A 73 2.89 10.33 17.65
N THR A 74 4.20 10.10 17.86
CA THR A 74 5.00 9.13 17.10
C THR A 74 6.10 8.49 17.98
N ILE A 75 6.89 7.58 17.41
CA ILE A 75 8.07 6.97 18.06
C ILE A 75 9.24 7.15 17.08
N ALA A 76 10.35 7.73 17.51
CA ALA A 76 11.49 8.03 16.63
C ALA A 76 12.02 6.78 15.90
N GLU A 77 12.15 5.65 16.60
CA GLU A 77 12.58 4.37 16.00
C GLU A 77 11.57 3.87 14.94
N LEU A 78 10.27 4.15 15.11
CA LEU A 78 9.26 3.80 14.11
C LEU A 78 9.44 4.63 12.84
N GLU A 79 9.66 5.94 12.99
CA GLU A 79 9.87 6.84 11.84
C GLU A 79 11.15 6.51 11.07
N GLU A 80 12.22 6.19 11.79
CA GLU A 80 13.48 5.75 11.18
C GLU A 80 13.30 4.47 10.36
N LEU A 81 12.59 3.47 10.91
CA LEU A 81 12.31 2.24 10.19
C LEU A 81 11.39 2.46 8.99
N LEU A 82 10.38 3.34 9.11
CA LEU A 82 9.51 3.70 7.99
C LEU A 82 10.27 4.43 6.89
N ALA A 83 11.16 5.37 7.23
CA ALA A 83 11.99 6.08 6.25
C ALA A 83 12.90 5.14 5.45
N ASN A 84 13.34 4.04 6.08
CA ASN A 84 14.15 3.00 5.45
C ASN A 84 13.33 1.87 4.80
N THR A 85 12.00 2.00 4.71
CA THR A 85 11.11 0.99 4.11
C THR A 85 10.29 1.60 2.98
N PRO A 86 10.34 1.06 1.74
CA PRO A 86 9.50 1.56 0.67
C PRO A 86 8.01 1.48 1.01
N ASP A 87 7.22 2.49 0.63
CA ASP A 87 5.78 2.56 0.92
C ASP A 87 5.03 1.29 0.47
N GLY A 88 5.40 0.73 -0.68
CA GLY A 88 4.78 -0.50 -1.20
C GLY A 88 5.10 -1.73 -0.36
N VAL A 89 6.27 -1.78 0.29
CA VAL A 89 6.64 -2.84 1.23
C VAL A 89 5.82 -2.73 2.51
N VAL A 90 5.64 -1.51 3.03
CA VAL A 90 4.74 -1.25 4.17
C VAL A 90 3.31 -1.65 3.82
N GLU A 91 2.85 -1.36 2.61
CA GLU A 91 1.53 -1.75 2.12
C GLU A 91 1.36 -3.28 2.08
N MET A 92 2.37 -4.02 1.62
CA MET A 92 2.36 -5.47 1.54
C MET A 92 2.22 -6.14 2.92
N MET A 93 2.76 -5.53 3.99
CA MET A 93 2.56 -6.03 5.37
C MET A 93 1.09 -5.97 5.82
N GLY A 94 0.28 -5.13 5.18
CA GLY A 94 -1.17 -5.07 5.40
C GLY A 94 -1.95 -6.20 4.72
N ILE A 95 -1.32 -6.99 3.86
CA ILE A 95 -1.99 -8.11 3.18
C ILE A 95 -2.21 -9.24 4.19
N LYS A 96 -3.48 -9.55 4.46
CA LYS A 96 -3.87 -10.61 5.38
C LYS A 96 -3.19 -11.93 4.99
N GLY A 97 -2.45 -12.52 5.92
CA GLY A 97 -1.74 -13.79 5.73
C GLY A 97 -0.27 -13.66 5.32
N ILE A 98 0.22 -12.44 5.07
CA ILE A 98 1.64 -12.16 4.82
C ILE A 98 2.22 -11.40 6.02
N GLY A 99 2.99 -12.12 6.85
CA GLY A 99 3.71 -11.51 7.97
C GLY A 99 5.06 -10.91 7.55
N PRO A 100 5.73 -10.17 8.46
CA PRO A 100 6.99 -9.46 8.17
C PRO A 100 8.09 -10.34 7.59
N LYS A 101 8.23 -11.59 8.06
CA LYS A 101 9.23 -12.53 7.51
C LYS A 101 9.03 -12.83 6.02
N LYS A 102 7.78 -13.03 5.61
CA LYS A 102 7.45 -13.27 4.19
C LYS A 102 7.67 -11.99 3.37
N VAL A 103 7.26 -10.84 3.91
CA VAL A 103 7.52 -9.54 3.26
C VAL A 103 9.03 -9.28 3.12
N ALA A 104 9.85 -9.67 4.10
CA ALA A 104 11.30 -9.54 4.03
C ALA A 104 11.89 -10.32 2.86
N ILE A 105 11.43 -11.54 2.61
CA ILE A 105 11.85 -12.37 1.47
C ILE A 105 11.39 -11.74 0.15
N ILE A 106 10.13 -11.32 0.07
CA ILE A 106 9.56 -10.64 -1.11
C ILE A 106 10.40 -9.41 -1.47
N TRP A 107 10.75 -8.60 -0.48
CA TRP A 107 11.51 -7.38 -0.68
C TRP A 107 13.00 -7.64 -0.94
N LYS A 108 13.68 -8.32 -0.02
CA LYS A 108 15.14 -8.43 0.00
C LYS A 108 15.68 -9.53 -0.93
N GLU A 109 14.95 -10.62 -1.13
CA GLU A 109 15.40 -11.73 -2.00
C GLU A 109 14.82 -11.63 -3.41
N LEU A 110 13.54 -11.25 -3.55
CA LEU A 110 12.88 -11.17 -4.86
C LEU A 110 12.92 -9.77 -5.49
N GLY A 111 13.35 -8.74 -4.75
CA GLY A 111 13.44 -7.36 -5.24
C GLY A 111 12.08 -6.74 -5.56
N ILE A 112 11.01 -7.21 -4.91
CA ILE A 112 9.64 -6.74 -5.16
C ILE A 112 9.34 -5.65 -4.13
N GLU A 113 9.05 -4.44 -4.59
CA GLU A 113 8.87 -3.27 -3.72
C GLU A 113 7.42 -2.78 -3.63
N ASN A 114 6.51 -3.36 -4.43
CA ASN A 114 5.10 -2.99 -4.40
C ASN A 114 4.14 -4.15 -4.70
N THR A 115 2.88 -3.98 -4.31
CA THR A 115 1.80 -4.96 -4.47
C THR A 115 1.57 -5.38 -5.93
N GLY A 116 1.80 -4.48 -6.89
CA GLY A 116 1.65 -4.76 -8.32
C GLY A 116 2.69 -5.75 -8.83
N GLU A 117 3.96 -5.49 -8.54
CA GLU A 117 5.06 -6.42 -8.82
C GLU A 117 4.84 -7.77 -8.13
N LEU A 118 4.36 -7.77 -6.88
CA LEU A 118 4.02 -9.00 -6.17
C LEU A 118 2.92 -9.80 -6.90
N TYR A 119 1.88 -9.12 -7.39
CA TYR A 119 0.83 -9.75 -8.19
C TYR A 119 1.39 -10.35 -9.48
N TYR A 120 2.28 -9.65 -10.18
CA TYR A 120 2.95 -10.20 -11.36
C TYR A 120 3.83 -11.41 -11.03
N ALA A 121 4.59 -11.37 -9.94
CA ALA A 121 5.40 -12.49 -9.48
C ALA A 121 4.54 -13.73 -9.17
N CYS A 122 3.35 -13.55 -8.60
CA CYS A 122 2.39 -14.63 -8.42
C CYS A 122 1.90 -15.23 -9.76
N ASN A 123 1.66 -14.40 -10.76
CA ASN A 123 1.19 -14.86 -12.09
C ASN A 123 2.27 -15.62 -12.87
N GLU A 124 3.54 -15.29 -12.64
CA GLU A 124 4.69 -15.95 -13.27
C GLU A 124 5.22 -17.15 -12.47
N ASN A 125 4.59 -17.50 -11.35
CA ASN A 125 5.10 -18.51 -10.42
C ASN A 125 6.52 -18.21 -9.92
N ARG A 126 6.92 -16.94 -9.83
CA ARG A 126 8.21 -16.56 -9.22
C ARG A 126 8.18 -16.73 -7.70
N LEU A 127 7.00 -16.60 -7.09
CA LEU A 127 6.88 -16.66 -5.64
C LEU A 127 7.12 -18.08 -5.11
N ILE A 128 6.77 -19.12 -5.85
CA ILE A 128 6.92 -20.52 -5.38
C ILE A 128 8.37 -20.98 -5.24
N GLU A 129 9.30 -20.29 -5.90
CA GLU A 129 10.73 -20.60 -5.82
C GLU A 129 11.37 -20.04 -4.54
N ALA A 130 10.71 -19.06 -3.91
CA ALA A 130 11.19 -18.44 -2.69
C ALA A 130 10.88 -19.30 -1.45
N LYS A 131 11.81 -19.32 -0.50
CA LYS A 131 11.67 -20.07 0.74
C LYS A 131 10.41 -19.64 1.51
N GLY A 132 9.56 -20.59 1.88
CA GLY A 132 8.35 -20.30 2.67
C GLY A 132 7.12 -19.89 1.84
N PHE A 133 7.21 -19.97 0.52
CA PHE A 133 6.11 -19.73 -0.42
C PHE A 133 5.85 -20.99 -1.25
N GLY A 134 4.83 -21.77 -0.87
CA GLY A 134 4.31 -22.85 -1.73
C GLY A 134 3.20 -22.35 -2.64
N LEU A 135 2.77 -23.18 -3.60
CA LEU A 135 1.65 -22.91 -4.51
C LEU A 135 0.42 -22.35 -3.79
N LYS A 136 -0.03 -23.02 -2.73
CA LYS A 136 -1.18 -22.58 -1.92
C LYS A 136 -0.99 -21.17 -1.34
N THR A 137 0.21 -20.87 -0.82
CA THR A 137 0.51 -19.54 -0.27
C THR A 137 0.47 -18.49 -1.36
N GLN A 138 1.05 -18.76 -2.53
CA GLN A 138 1.02 -17.85 -3.67
C GLN A 138 -0.43 -17.58 -4.12
N GLU A 139 -1.26 -18.61 -4.24
CA GLU A 139 -2.68 -18.48 -4.61
C GLU A 139 -3.46 -17.65 -3.59
N GLU A 140 -3.24 -17.88 -2.29
CA GLU A 140 -3.87 -17.08 -1.23
C GLU A 140 -3.43 -15.61 -1.28
N ILE A 141 -2.14 -15.35 -1.50
CA ILE A 141 -1.58 -14.00 -1.67
C ILE A 141 -2.19 -13.32 -2.89
N LYS A 142 -2.17 -14.01 -4.04
CA LYS A 142 -2.78 -13.53 -5.29
C LYS A 142 -4.25 -13.18 -5.08
N LYS A 143 -5.01 -14.07 -4.45
CA LYS A 143 -6.44 -13.85 -4.15
C LYS A 143 -6.66 -12.66 -3.23
N MET A 144 -5.82 -12.45 -2.22
CA MET A 144 -5.92 -11.28 -1.34
C MET A 144 -5.56 -9.98 -2.06
N ILE A 145 -4.57 -10.01 -2.95
CA ILE A 145 -4.23 -8.87 -3.80
C ILE A 145 -5.38 -8.60 -4.76
N GLU A 146 -5.91 -9.59 -5.45
CA GLU A 146 -7.09 -9.45 -6.32
C GLU A 146 -8.31 -8.94 -5.55
N PHE A 147 -8.54 -9.42 -4.33
CA PHE A 147 -9.63 -8.93 -3.48
C PHE A 147 -9.42 -7.47 -3.07
N ARG A 148 -8.21 -7.08 -2.68
CA ARG A 148 -7.87 -5.68 -2.40
C ARG A 148 -7.98 -4.83 -3.65
N MET A 149 -7.48 -5.31 -4.79
CA MET A 149 -7.61 -4.67 -6.11
C MET A 149 -9.05 -4.62 -6.59
N ALA A 150 -9.92 -5.54 -6.20
CA ALA A 150 -11.36 -5.46 -6.48
C ALA A 150 -12.05 -4.47 -5.54
N GLY A 151 -11.56 -4.35 -4.30
CA GLY A 151 -11.96 -3.31 -3.34
C GLY A 151 -11.43 -1.91 -3.67
N ASP A 152 -10.27 -1.83 -4.34
CA ASP A 152 -9.60 -0.62 -4.86
C ASP A 152 -10.02 -0.33 -6.31
N GLY A 153 -10.49 -1.34 -7.02
CA GLY A 153 -11.14 -1.35 -8.34
C GLY A 153 -12.54 -0.76 -8.27
N LYS A 154 -12.68 0.26 -7.46
CA LYS A 154 -13.87 1.10 -7.41
C LYS A 154 -14.05 1.81 -8.73
N PHE A 155 -13.03 1.98 -9.57
CA PHE A 155 -13.12 2.87 -10.72
C PHE A 155 -12.75 2.18 -12.05
N LEU A 156 -13.66 2.30 -13.01
CA LEU A 156 -13.46 1.93 -14.41
C LEU A 156 -13.29 3.20 -15.23
N TYR A 157 -12.28 3.20 -16.10
CA TYR A 157 -12.03 4.27 -17.05
C TYR A 157 -12.38 3.79 -18.45
N ALA A 158 -13.01 4.63 -19.25
CA ALA A 158 -13.31 4.34 -20.64
C ALA A 158 -12.90 5.51 -21.53
N SER A 159 -12.16 5.22 -22.60
CA SER A 159 -11.75 6.24 -23.55
C SER A 159 -12.92 6.67 -24.42
N ASN A 160 -13.22 7.96 -24.38
CA ASN A 160 -14.17 8.61 -25.27
C ASN A 160 -13.43 9.31 -26.41
N ARG A 161 -13.60 8.80 -27.62
CA ARG A 161 -12.93 9.27 -28.84
C ARG A 161 -13.87 10.13 -29.67
N GLY A 162 -13.32 10.84 -30.66
CA GLY A 162 -14.05 11.85 -31.44
C GLY A 162 -13.92 13.21 -30.76
N ASP A 163 -14.96 14.04 -30.82
CA ASP A 163 -14.88 15.43 -30.34
C ASP A 163 -14.67 15.54 -28.82
N ALA A 164 -15.04 14.49 -28.07
CA ALA A 164 -15.04 14.51 -26.61
C ALA A 164 -13.65 14.41 -25.96
N ASN A 165 -12.66 13.78 -26.63
CA ASN A 165 -11.26 13.63 -26.21
C ASN A 165 -11.05 13.52 -24.68
N SER A 166 -11.72 12.54 -24.07
CA SER A 166 -11.79 12.39 -22.61
C SER A 166 -11.81 10.93 -22.17
N LEU A 167 -11.54 10.71 -20.88
CA LEU A 167 -11.81 9.45 -20.18
C LEU A 167 -13.11 9.62 -19.38
N ALA A 168 -14.08 8.75 -19.63
CA ALA A 168 -15.23 8.57 -18.75
C ALA A 168 -14.80 7.77 -17.51
N ILE A 169 -15.24 8.21 -16.33
CA ILE A 169 -14.89 7.61 -15.04
C ILE A 169 -16.16 7.04 -14.42
N PHE A 170 -16.14 5.77 -14.03
CA PHE A 170 -17.26 5.09 -13.40
C PHE A 170 -16.84 4.50 -12.08
N ALA A 171 -17.64 4.69 -11.03
CA ALA A 171 -17.55 3.88 -9.83
C ALA A 171 -18.24 2.52 -10.05
N ILE A 172 -17.69 1.43 -9.55
CA ILE A 172 -18.30 0.10 -9.58
C ILE A 172 -18.96 -0.15 -8.21
N ASP A 173 -20.28 -0.36 -8.19
CA ASP A 173 -21.00 -0.77 -6.99
C ASP A 173 -20.56 -2.19 -6.60
N SER A 174 -19.89 -2.32 -5.46
CA SER A 174 -19.25 -3.58 -5.05
C SER A 174 -20.24 -4.70 -4.70
N ARG A 175 -21.54 -4.39 -4.54
CA ARG A 175 -22.59 -5.37 -4.21
C ARG A 175 -23.32 -5.86 -5.46
N THR A 176 -23.50 -4.99 -6.44
CA THR A 176 -24.37 -5.23 -7.61
C THR A 176 -23.60 -5.28 -8.93
N GLY A 177 -22.34 -4.83 -8.95
CA GLY A 177 -21.52 -4.70 -10.16
C GLY A 177 -21.95 -3.57 -11.10
N LYS A 178 -22.94 -2.75 -10.71
CA LYS A 178 -23.42 -1.64 -11.54
C LYS A 178 -22.41 -0.50 -11.61
N LEU A 179 -22.30 0.11 -12.79
CA LEU A 179 -21.47 1.30 -12.99
C LEU A 179 -22.25 2.57 -12.62
N VAL A 180 -21.63 3.42 -11.80
CA VAL A 180 -22.13 4.73 -11.39
C VAL A 180 -21.20 5.78 -11.97
N SER A 181 -21.70 6.63 -12.88
CA SER A 181 -20.86 7.67 -13.48
C SER A 181 -20.30 8.63 -12.43
N LYS A 182 -19.01 8.93 -12.52
CA LYS A 182 -18.27 9.88 -11.67
C LYS A 182 -17.84 11.14 -12.42
N GLY A 183 -18.00 11.16 -13.74
CA GLY A 183 -17.68 12.29 -14.60
C GLY A 183 -16.73 11.93 -15.74
N PHE A 184 -16.15 12.96 -16.33
CA PHE A 184 -15.23 12.86 -17.45
C PHE A 184 -13.95 13.65 -17.14
N GLN A 185 -12.82 13.16 -17.63
CA GLN A 185 -11.52 13.82 -17.55
C GLN A 185 -11.00 14.07 -18.96
N SER A 186 -10.62 15.31 -19.29
CA SER A 186 -9.91 15.60 -20.55
C SER A 186 -8.58 14.83 -20.61
N THR A 187 -8.26 14.25 -21.77
CA THR A 187 -7.02 13.50 -21.96
C THR A 187 -5.80 14.38 -22.26
N GLY A 188 -5.98 15.70 -22.35
CA GLY A 188 -4.90 16.64 -22.71
C GLY A 188 -4.39 16.48 -24.14
N GLY A 189 -5.16 15.86 -25.03
CA GLY A 189 -4.79 15.65 -26.42
C GLY A 189 -5.96 15.21 -27.28
N ILE A 190 -5.69 14.75 -28.49
CA ILE A 190 -6.69 14.43 -29.50
C ILE A 190 -6.63 12.94 -29.86
N HIS A 191 -7.80 12.31 -29.90
CA HIS A 191 -7.99 10.90 -30.22
C HIS A 191 -7.23 9.98 -29.26
N PRO A 192 -7.65 9.86 -27.99
CA PRO A 192 -7.05 8.94 -27.03
C PRO A 192 -7.20 7.50 -27.53
N ARG A 193 -6.13 6.98 -28.12
CA ARG A 193 -6.16 5.68 -28.80
C ARG A 193 -6.02 4.56 -27.81
N ASN A 194 -5.19 4.75 -26.79
CA ASN A 194 -4.98 3.81 -25.72
C ASN A 194 -4.68 4.57 -24.42
N PHE A 195 -5.00 3.94 -23.30
CA PHE A 195 -4.47 4.33 -22.01
C PHE A 195 -4.13 3.06 -21.23
N THR A 196 -3.25 3.19 -20.26
CA THR A 196 -2.86 2.10 -19.37
C THR A 196 -2.67 2.63 -17.95
N ILE A 197 -2.87 1.76 -16.96
CA ILE A 197 -2.60 2.06 -15.55
C ILE A 197 -1.29 1.36 -15.20
N ASP A 198 -0.41 2.07 -14.49
CA ASP A 198 0.86 1.50 -14.07
C ASP A 198 0.66 0.32 -13.09
N PRO A 199 1.63 -0.61 -12.99
CA PRO A 199 1.54 -1.76 -12.09
C PRO A 199 1.22 -1.40 -10.63
N SER A 200 1.71 -0.26 -10.14
CA SER A 200 1.40 0.17 -8.78
C SER A 200 -0.04 0.64 -8.61
N GLY A 201 -0.73 1.02 -9.70
CA GLY A 201 -2.09 1.56 -9.68
C GLY A 201 -2.15 3.02 -9.20
N LYS A 202 -1.06 3.76 -9.29
CA LYS A 202 -0.95 5.17 -8.87
C LYS A 202 -1.08 6.13 -10.05
N PHE A 203 -0.74 5.69 -11.26
CA PHE A 203 -0.64 6.51 -12.45
C PHE A 203 -1.42 5.89 -13.62
N LEU A 204 -2.01 6.75 -14.43
CA LEU A 204 -2.68 6.42 -15.68
C LEU A 204 -2.01 7.20 -16.80
N LEU A 205 -1.56 6.51 -17.84
CA LEU A 205 -0.93 7.12 -19.01
C LEU A 205 -1.89 7.05 -20.18
N VAL A 206 -2.06 8.15 -20.91
CA VAL A 206 -2.92 8.24 -22.08
C VAL A 206 -2.09 8.54 -23.33
N ALA A 207 -2.20 7.70 -24.34
CA ALA A 207 -1.66 7.90 -25.68
C ALA A 207 -2.72 8.58 -26.57
N ASN A 208 -2.53 9.86 -26.85
CA ASN A 208 -3.37 10.59 -27.79
C ASN A 208 -2.71 10.58 -29.17
N ARG A 209 -3.34 9.87 -30.11
CA ARG A 209 -2.74 9.57 -31.40
C ARG A 209 -2.54 10.81 -32.25
N ASP A 210 -3.58 11.64 -32.38
CA ASP A 210 -3.61 12.68 -33.41
C ASP A 210 -2.92 13.98 -32.95
N SER A 211 -2.73 14.16 -31.64
CA SER A 211 -1.91 15.23 -31.05
C SER A 211 -0.45 14.82 -30.81
N ASN A 212 -0.05 13.59 -31.16
CA ASN A 212 1.31 13.08 -30.99
C ASN A 212 1.86 13.23 -29.56
N ASN A 213 1.03 12.96 -28.54
CA ASN A 213 1.44 13.11 -27.16
C ASN A 213 0.99 11.98 -26.22
N ILE A 214 1.78 11.78 -25.17
CA ILE A 214 1.44 10.94 -24.02
C ILE A 214 1.32 11.83 -22.79
N ILE A 215 0.19 11.74 -22.08
CA ILE A 215 -0.10 12.47 -20.85
C ILE A 215 -0.16 11.49 -19.68
N VAL A 216 0.40 11.89 -18.54
CA VAL A 216 0.40 11.10 -17.30
C VAL A 216 -0.55 11.74 -16.30
N PHE A 217 -1.38 10.93 -15.66
CA PHE A 217 -2.28 11.34 -14.58
C PHE A 217 -1.93 10.57 -13.31
N SER A 218 -1.95 11.23 -12.16
CA SER A 218 -2.06 10.55 -10.86
C SER A 218 -3.53 10.19 -10.59
N ILE A 219 -3.76 9.03 -10.00
CA ILE A 219 -5.10 8.52 -9.69
C ILE A 219 -5.42 8.76 -8.20
N ASN A 220 -6.51 9.48 -7.91
CA ASN A 220 -7.08 9.49 -6.58
C ASN A 220 -7.84 8.19 -6.33
N ARG A 221 -7.27 7.29 -5.52
CA ARG A 221 -7.84 5.96 -5.25
C ARG A 221 -9.18 5.97 -4.51
N GLN A 222 -9.54 7.06 -3.85
CA GLN A 222 -10.80 7.16 -3.13
C GLN A 222 -11.95 7.61 -4.03
N THR A 223 -11.67 8.47 -5.02
CA THR A 223 -12.69 9.10 -5.85
C THR A 223 -12.67 8.70 -7.33
N GLY A 224 -11.58 8.08 -7.79
CA GLY A 224 -11.33 7.78 -9.20
C GLY A 224 -10.94 9.00 -10.02
N SER A 225 -10.77 10.16 -9.39
CA SER A 225 -10.41 11.39 -10.08
C SER A 225 -8.97 11.32 -10.57
N LEU A 226 -8.74 11.91 -11.73
CA LEU A 226 -7.43 11.98 -12.36
C LEU A 226 -6.88 13.41 -12.24
N THR A 227 -5.59 13.53 -11.98
CA THR A 227 -4.90 14.83 -11.97
C THR A 227 -3.68 14.71 -12.84
N GLN A 228 -3.56 15.57 -13.85
CA GLN A 228 -2.40 15.54 -14.74
C GLN A 228 -1.13 15.84 -13.93
N VAL A 229 -0.10 15.02 -14.12
CA VAL A 229 1.18 15.14 -13.41
C VAL A 229 2.33 14.99 -14.40
N GLY A 230 3.47 15.58 -14.04
CA GLY A 230 4.67 15.53 -14.87
C GLY A 230 4.56 16.34 -16.16
N LYS A 231 5.52 16.10 -17.07
CA LYS A 231 5.55 16.73 -18.39
C LYS A 231 4.80 15.89 -19.41
N GLU A 232 4.32 16.57 -20.45
CA GLU A 232 3.85 15.93 -21.67
C GLU A 232 5.02 15.31 -22.44
N TYR A 233 4.81 14.14 -23.03
CA TYR A 233 5.79 13.46 -23.86
C TYR A 233 5.34 13.46 -25.31
N THR A 234 6.13 14.08 -26.19
CA THR A 234 5.88 14.04 -27.64
C THR A 234 6.30 12.69 -28.19
N VAL A 235 5.34 11.93 -28.70
CA VAL A 235 5.56 10.64 -29.36
C VAL A 235 4.72 10.65 -30.63
N PRO A 236 5.28 10.38 -31.82
CA PRO A 236 4.50 10.32 -33.05
C PRO A 236 3.47 9.18 -33.02
N ASN A 237 2.21 9.49 -33.32
CA ASN A 237 1.08 8.56 -33.49
C ASN A 237 1.03 7.40 -32.47
N PRO A 238 1.01 7.65 -31.15
CA PRO A 238 1.07 6.59 -30.16
C PRO A 238 -0.23 5.77 -30.19
N VAL A 239 -0.10 4.46 -30.38
CA VAL A 239 -1.25 3.55 -30.53
C VAL A 239 -1.45 2.66 -29.31
N PHE A 240 -0.37 2.25 -28.66
CA PHE A 240 -0.39 1.30 -27.55
C PHE A 240 0.67 1.65 -26.53
N LEU A 241 0.31 1.55 -25.25
CA LEU A 241 1.20 1.69 -24.11
C LEU A 241 1.22 0.38 -23.33
N GLY A 242 2.42 -0.12 -23.06
CA GLY A 242 2.64 -1.29 -22.23
C GLY A 242 3.87 -1.07 -21.35
N PHE A 243 3.81 -1.58 -20.13
CA PHE A 243 4.98 -1.63 -19.26
C PHE A 243 5.75 -2.91 -19.56
N ILE A 244 7.03 -2.76 -19.89
CA ILE A 244 7.97 -3.86 -20.03
C ILE A 244 8.61 -4.18 -18.68
N LYS A 245 8.99 -5.44 -18.49
CA LYS A 245 9.73 -5.91 -17.32
C LYS A 245 11.23 -5.72 -17.51
#